data_AF-A0A833LF08-F1
#
_entry.id   AF-A0A833LF08-F1
#
_cell.length_a   1.000
_cell.length_b   1.000
_cell.length_c   1.000
_cell.angle_alpha   90.00
_cell.angle_beta   90.00
_cell.angle_gamma   90.00
#
_symmetry.space_group_name_H-M   'P 1'
#
loop_
_entity.id
_entity.type
_entity.pdbx_description
1 polymer ?
#
loop_
_entity_poly.entity_id
_entity_poly.type
_entity_poly.pdbx_seq_one_letter_code
_entity_poly.pdbx_strand_id
1 'polypeptide(L)'
;RKLAEYPRLIEAAAQSLEPHRLAFYLYDLAQTFHAHWNRGTDNPDLRFVKVNEPQLTRARLGLVRAVADVLTSGLALVGAAAPEEMR
;
A
#
# COMPACT_ATOMS: atom_id res chain seq x y z
N ARG A 1 7.08 -1.56 7.67
CA ARG A 1 6.84 -2.81 8.43
C ARG A 1 5.79 -3.64 7.71
N LYS A 2 4.53 -3.18 7.64
CA LYS A 2 3.43 -3.86 6.93
C LYS A 2 3.76 -4.40 5.53
N LEU A 3 4.42 -3.61 4.67
CA LEU A 3 4.82 -4.06 3.32
C LEU A 3 5.78 -5.26 3.33
N ALA A 4 6.67 -5.34 4.32
CA ALA A 4 7.65 -6.44 4.42
C ALA A 4 7.01 -7.77 4.88
N GLU A 5 5.79 -7.73 5.41
CA GLU A 5 5.03 -8.92 5.83
C GLU A 5 4.37 -9.63 4.63
N TYR A 6 4.19 -8.92 3.50
CA TYR A 6 3.43 -9.39 2.35
C TYR A 6 3.88 -10.77 1.81
N PRO A 7 5.18 -11.04 1.57
CA PRO A 7 5.61 -12.34 1.03
C PRO A 7 5.29 -13.50 1.99
N ARG A 8 5.63 -13.34 3.27
CA ARG A 8 5.35 -14.35 4.31
C ARG A 8 3.85 -14.57 4.49
N LEU A 9 3.04 -13.50 4.37
CA LEU A 9 1.59 -13.62 4.45
C LEU A 9 1.01 -14.43 3.29
N ILE A 10 1.51 -14.23 2.07
CA ILE A 10 1.11 -15.03 0.90
C ILE A 10 1.47 -16.50 1.12
N GLU A 11 2.70 -16.80 1.53
CA GLU A 11 3.15 -18.18 1.79
C GLU A 11 2.26 -18.86 2.83
N ALA A 12 1.99 -18.18 3.94
CA ALA A 12 1.15 -18.72 5.00
C ALA A 12 -0.30 -18.96 4.53
N ALA A 13 -0.89 -18.01 3.80
CA ALA A 13 -2.25 -18.13 3.27
C ALA A 13 -2.39 -19.26 2.24
N ALA A 14 -1.35 -19.47 1.42
CA ALA A 14 -1.31 -20.57 0.45
C ALA A 14 -1.17 -21.93 1.15
N GLN A 15 -0.28 -22.04 2.15
CA GLN A 15 -0.08 -23.28 2.91
C GLN A 15 -1.31 -23.70 3.71
N SER A 16 -2.04 -22.74 4.29
CA SER A 16 -3.25 -23.03 5.06
C SER A 16 -4.53 -23.09 4.22
N LEU A 17 -4.47 -22.82 2.91
CA LEU A 17 -5.62 -22.72 2.01
C LEU A 17 -6.64 -21.66 2.45
N GLU A 18 -6.15 -20.53 2.95
CA GLU A 18 -6.97 -19.44 3.52
C GLU A 18 -6.77 -18.11 2.75
N PRO A 19 -7.27 -18.01 1.51
CA PRO A 19 -7.07 -16.83 0.65
C PRO A 19 -7.66 -15.54 1.24
N HIS A 20 -8.64 -15.65 2.14
CA HIS A 20 -9.23 -14.49 2.82
C HIS A 20 -8.20 -13.67 3.62
N ARG A 21 -7.10 -14.28 4.09
CA ARG A 21 -6.02 -13.57 4.80
C ARG A 21 -5.38 -12.50 3.92
N LEU A 22 -5.23 -12.76 2.62
CA LEU A 22 -4.72 -11.78 1.67
C LEU A 22 -5.70 -10.61 1.51
N ALA A 23 -7.00 -10.89 1.36
CA ALA A 23 -8.01 -9.84 1.26
C ALA A 23 -8.01 -8.91 2.49
N PHE A 24 -7.95 -9.48 3.71
CA PHE A 24 -7.85 -8.68 4.95
C PHE A 24 -6.56 -7.87 5.03
N TYR A 25 -5.43 -8.44 4.62
CA TYR A 25 -4.16 -7.72 4.57
C TYR A 25 -4.22 -6.51 3.63
N LEU A 26 -4.77 -6.70 2.42
CA LEU A 26 -4.89 -5.63 1.42
C LEU A 26 -5.81 -4.52 1.91
N TYR A 27 -6.95 -4.88 2.51
CA TYR A 27 -7.87 -3.92 3.12
C TYR A 27 -7.18 -3.06 4.19
N ASP A 28 -6.50 -3.70 5.14
CA ASP A 28 -5.81 -3.00 6.21
C ASP A 28 -4.59 -2.20 5.69
N LEU A 29 -3.91 -2.67 4.63
CA LEU A 29 -2.83 -1.92 3.99
C LEU A 29 -3.38 -0.63 3.33
N ALA A 30 -4.49 -0.74 2.60
CA ALA A 30 -5.16 0.40 1.99
C ALA A 30 -5.65 1.40 3.05
N GLN A 31 -6.26 0.92 4.14
CA GLN A 31 -6.68 1.78 5.26
C GLN A 31 -5.50 2.50 5.92
N THR A 32 -4.42 1.78 6.20
CA THR A 32 -3.20 2.35 6.80
C THR A 32 -2.60 3.42 5.88
N PHE A 33 -2.52 3.15 4.57
CA PHE A 33 -2.02 4.12 3.60
C PHE A 33 -2.92 5.35 3.50
N HIS A 34 -4.24 5.17 3.44
CA HIS A 34 -5.21 6.27 3.40
C HIS A 34 -5.10 7.17 4.63
N ALA A 35 -5.00 6.58 5.82
CA ALA A 35 -4.78 7.33 7.05
C ALA A 35 -3.45 8.09 7.04
N HIS A 36 -2.37 7.48 6.52
CA HIS A 36 -1.08 8.15 6.40
C HIS A 36 -1.12 9.33 5.41
N TRP A 37 -1.78 9.16 4.26
CA TRP A 37 -1.99 10.19 3.26
C TRP A 37 -2.70 11.42 3.85
N ASN A 38 -3.80 11.18 4.57
CA ASN A 38 -4.64 12.27 5.11
C ASN A 38 -3.95 13.10 6.19
N ARG A 39 -2.92 12.59 6.88
CA ARG A 39 -2.14 13.38 7.86
C ARG A 39 -1.48 14.62 7.24
N GLY A 40 -1.24 14.62 5.93
CA GLY A 40 -0.73 15.78 5.19
C GLY A 40 -1.72 16.96 5.08
N THR A 41 -3.00 16.71 5.37
CA THR A 41 -4.03 17.75 5.45
C THR A 41 -3.86 18.57 6.73
N ASP A 42 -3.73 17.90 7.88
CA ASP A 42 -3.60 18.56 9.18
C ASP A 42 -2.18 19.10 9.41
N ASN A 43 -1.16 18.37 8.96
CA ASN A 43 0.23 18.75 9.07
C ASN A 43 0.91 18.75 7.68
N PRO A 44 1.12 19.94 7.08
CA PRO A 44 1.79 20.08 5.79
C PRO A 44 3.17 19.44 5.70
N ASP A 45 3.90 19.27 6.81
CA ASP A 45 5.20 18.61 6.81
C ASP A 45 5.13 17.11 6.52
N LEU A 46 3.96 16.51 6.70
CA LEU A 46 3.69 15.10 6.41
C LEU A 46 3.21 14.86 4.97
N ARG A 47 3.04 15.91 4.15
CA ARG A 47 2.65 15.75 2.73
C ARG A 47 3.70 14.97 1.96
N PHE A 48 3.25 14.07 1.09
CA PHE A 48 4.14 13.22 0.31
C PHE A 48 5.03 14.00 -0.67
N VAL A 49 4.50 15.09 -1.22
CA VAL A 49 5.22 15.98 -2.15
C VAL A 49 5.51 17.31 -1.45
N LYS A 50 6.80 17.64 -1.34
CA LYS A 50 7.29 18.92 -0.80
C LYS A 50 8.18 19.58 -1.85
N VAL A 51 7.73 20.71 -2.39
CA VAL A 51 8.41 21.44 -3.48
C VAL A 51 9.86 21.77 -3.14
N ASN A 52 10.13 22.15 -1.88
CA ASN A 52 11.45 22.59 -1.43
C ASN A 52 12.32 21.44 -0.88
N GLU A 53 11.81 20.19 -0.85
CA GLU A 53 12.52 19.03 -0.29
C GLU A 53 12.47 17.84 -1.26
N PRO A 54 13.19 17.89 -2.39
CA PRO A 54 13.08 16.89 -3.45
C PRO A 54 13.59 15.50 -3.02
N GLN A 55 14.59 15.43 -2.13
CA GLN A 55 15.09 14.14 -1.62
C GLN A 55 14.04 13.43 -0.76
N LEU A 56 13.41 14.16 0.17
CA LEU A 56 12.34 13.64 1.00
C LEU A 56 11.11 13.24 0.16
N THR A 57 10.76 14.06 -0.83
CA THR A 57 9.69 13.75 -1.78
C THR A 57 9.95 12.43 -2.51
N ARG A 58 11.16 12.22 -3.06
CA ARG A 58 11.52 10.96 -3.73
C ARG A 58 11.42 9.76 -2.79
N ALA A 59 11.89 9.87 -1.56
CA ALA A 59 11.78 8.81 -0.57
C ALA A 59 10.31 8.46 -0.26
N ARG A 60 9.46 9.48 -0.08
CA ARG A 60 8.01 9.29 0.17
C ARG A 60 7.28 8.71 -1.05
N LEU A 61 7.62 9.13 -2.26
CA LEU A 61 7.07 8.54 -3.49
C LEU A 61 7.54 7.09 -3.69
N GLY A 62 8.75 6.74 -3.26
CA GLY A 62 9.20 5.35 -3.21
C GLY A 62 8.31 4.48 -2.32
N LEU A 63 7.88 5.01 -1.16
CA LEU A 63 6.89 4.34 -0.31
C LEU A 63 5.53 4.19 -1.02
N VAL A 64 5.03 5.25 -1.66
CA VAL A 64 3.76 5.18 -2.42
C VAL A 64 3.84 4.12 -3.50
N ARG A 65 4.94 4.07 -4.25
CA ARG A 65 5.16 3.06 -5.29
C ARG A 65 5.15 1.64 -4.73
N ALA A 66 5.86 1.41 -3.62
CA ALA A 66 5.88 0.09 -2.99
C ALA A 66 4.49 -0.34 -2.48
N VAL A 67 3.67 0.59 -1.97
CA VAL A 67 2.27 0.30 -1.61
C VAL A 67 1.46 -0.06 -2.85
N ALA A 68 1.59 0.70 -3.93
CA ALA A 68 0.88 0.43 -5.18
C ALA A 68 1.26 -0.94 -5.76
N ASP A 69 2.55 -1.29 -5.80
CA ASP A 69 3.02 -2.59 -6.30
C ASP A 69 2.42 -3.76 -5.49
N VAL A 70 2.37 -3.65 -4.16
CA VAL A 70 1.75 -4.67 -3.29
C VAL A 70 0.25 -4.76 -3.49
N LEU A 71 -0.46 -3.63 -3.59
CA LEU A 71 -1.91 -3.62 -3.82
C LEU A 71 -2.26 -4.21 -5.19
N THR A 72 -1.56 -3.82 -6.26
CA THR A 72 -1.78 -4.35 -7.61
C THR A 72 -1.50 -5.84 -7.68
N SER A 73 -0.37 -6.30 -7.13
CA SER A 73 -0.03 -7.72 -7.05
C SER A 73 -1.08 -8.51 -6.25
N GLY A 74 -1.49 -7.99 -5.09
CA GLY A 74 -2.47 -8.65 -4.23
C GLY A 74 -3.86 -8.73 -4.84
N LEU A 75 -4.33 -7.65 -5.47
CA LEU A 75 -5.62 -7.60 -6.15
C LEU A 75 -5.67 -8.58 -7.32
N ALA A 76 -4.59 -8.67 -8.10
CA ALA A 76 -4.48 -9.66 -9.17
C ALA A 76 -4.62 -11.10 -8.65
N LEU A 77 -4.00 -11.43 -7.51
CA LEU A 77 -4.09 -12.76 -6.89
C LEU A 77 -5.50 -13.11 -6.39
N VAL A 78 -6.30 -12.13 -5.98
CA VAL A 78 -7.70 -12.35 -5.56
C VAL A 78 -8.71 -12.21 -6.71
N GLY A 79 -8.24 -12.00 -7.94
CA GLY A 79 -9.08 -11.86 -9.13
C GLY A 79 -9.78 -10.50 -9.27
N ALA A 80 -9.26 -9.46 -8.61
CA ALA A 80 -9.77 -8.10 -8.69
C ALA A 80 -8.90 -7.21 -9.59
N ALA A 81 -9.53 -6.28 -10.31
CA ALA A 81 -8.82 -5.27 -11.09
C ALA A 81 -8.20 -4.19 -10.17
N ALA A 82 -7.02 -3.71 -10.54
CA ALA A 82 -6.37 -2.55 -9.93
C ALA A 82 -6.22 -1.46 -11.01
N PRO A 83 -7.25 -0.61 -11.21
CA PRO A 83 -7.22 0.40 -12.26
C PRO A 83 -6.17 1.48 -11.96
N GLU A 84 -5.55 2.02 -13.00
CA GLU A 84 -4.63 3.16 -12.88
C GLU A 84 -5.36 4.44 -12.45
N GLU A 85 -6.64 4.58 -12.79
CA GLU A 85 -7.51 5.69 -12.43
C GLU A 85 -8.94 5.20 -12.16
N MET A 86 -9.56 5.63 -11.06
CA MET A 86 -10.97 5.34 -10.76
C MET A 86 -11.85 6.40 -11.46
N ARG A 87 -12.51 6.01 -12.56
CA ARG A 87 -13.52 6.81 -13.27
C ARG A 87 -14.92 6.25 -13.06
#